data_AF-A0A835YIT1-F1
#
_entry.id   AF-A0A835YIT1-F1
#
_cell.length_a   1.000
_cell.length_b   1.000
_cell.length_c   1.000
_cell.angle_alpha   90.00
_cell.angle_beta   90.00
_cell.angle_gamma   90.00
#
_symmetry.space_group_name_H-M   'P 1'
#
loop_
_entity.id
_entity.type
_entity.pdbx_description
1 polymer ?
#
loop_
_entity_poly.entity_id
_entity_poly.type
_entity_poly.pdbx_seq_one_letter_code
_entity_poly.pdbx_strand_id
1 'polypeptide(L)'
;MQQPAGTWVFVPQPPAQPLEVPAAAHDATSPAKKGSKKSSKSKLRPVQVQLLEVQGRLESLLRDASEVETENRRLKNRLGVLEALAPVRETQLNMTRQIMRESPPDPDDAPPTVKAPSMLHDLLRKATGEDVPCSSGTTASSQRADDAPSPSPSYSGPSLYGYGATPPSMLGDFFTADSAQVKGARSSGHGISPSPEMSSGTERGQSRGGAEAGPSRPDRNRERDQAKEAEPLLAGAPRMPWARSKQEARLLRTFGAWVREAALLVIAHETRPSERYLKRLESAFDSLTAEVVRLGLHNPALLTNMRYMNLETGEEETPPADFWPAVAAGMRPNIQQVAACRTALSLYQERMAAVMAERQALSAKLQACLEPLQRGVVAAGGFAWQKASVEMEELTTALDATLTAEAQIVRLVRDVMSSSVFTQLQKARGSVMSYPYFADYFAIVEAVAHTTPVDAFAPHAAAAAAAVAAPLAAPSNSAGSAGQGPVVAAAAAAAAQSADLTARFLARR
;
A
#
# COMPACT_ATOMS: atom_id res chain seq x y z
N MET A 1 -0.45 55.59 -5.14
CA MET A 1 0.84 55.08 -5.64
C MET A 1 1.57 54.43 -4.47
N GLN A 2 1.41 53.12 -4.30
CA GLN A 2 2.09 52.29 -3.31
C GLN A 2 2.93 51.27 -4.08
N GLN A 3 4.23 51.25 -3.84
CA GLN A 3 5.14 50.27 -4.43
C GLN A 3 5.02 48.93 -3.70
N PRO A 4 4.96 47.79 -4.40
CA PRO A 4 5.00 46.48 -3.75
C PRO A 4 6.43 46.16 -3.28
N ALA A 5 6.52 45.66 -2.05
CA ALA A 5 7.74 45.23 -1.39
C ALA A 5 8.44 44.11 -2.19
N GLY A 6 9.74 44.29 -2.41
CA GLY A 6 10.59 43.36 -3.15
C GLY A 6 10.76 42.02 -2.43
N THR A 7 10.49 40.95 -3.16
CA THR A 7 10.76 39.56 -2.77
C THR A 7 12.27 39.33 -2.77
N TRP A 8 12.83 39.04 -1.60
CA TRP A 8 14.23 38.63 -1.46
C TRP A 8 14.36 37.18 -1.90
N VAL A 9 15.05 36.95 -3.02
CA VAL A 9 15.43 35.62 -3.48
C VAL A 9 16.69 35.18 -2.72
N PHE A 10 16.54 34.18 -1.86
CA PHE A 10 17.65 33.55 -1.16
C PHE A 10 18.36 32.60 -2.13
N VAL A 11 19.58 32.95 -2.55
CA VAL A 11 20.44 32.08 -3.35
C VAL A 11 21.21 31.18 -2.37
N PRO A 12 20.98 29.85 -2.34
CA PRO A 12 21.72 28.97 -1.46
C PRO A 12 23.19 28.89 -1.88
N GLN A 13 24.06 29.21 -0.92
CA GLN A 13 25.50 29.12 -1.05
C GLN A 13 25.93 27.64 -1.14
N PRO A 14 26.74 27.23 -2.14
CA PRO A 14 27.18 25.85 -2.28
C PRO A 14 28.05 25.42 -1.09
N PRO A 15 27.97 24.14 -0.67
CA PRO A 15 28.72 23.64 0.47
C PRO A 15 30.23 23.74 0.21
N ALA A 16 30.95 24.27 1.20
CA ALA A 16 32.40 24.36 1.19
C ALA A 16 33.02 22.97 0.99
N GLN A 17 33.87 22.84 -0.03
CA GLN A 17 34.58 21.59 -0.29
C GLN A 17 35.59 21.31 0.84
N PRO A 18 35.67 20.07 1.36
CA PRO A 18 36.64 19.72 2.36
C PRO A 18 38.06 19.74 1.78
N LEU A 19 38.98 20.41 2.47
CA LEU A 19 40.41 20.42 2.17
C LEU A 19 40.95 18.99 2.12
N GLU A 20 41.44 18.57 0.96
CA GLU A 20 42.21 17.35 0.78
C GLU A 20 43.53 17.43 1.58
N VAL A 21 43.68 16.53 2.55
CA VAL A 21 44.96 16.29 3.24
C VAL A 21 45.71 15.22 2.44
N PRO A 22 46.96 15.46 2.00
CA PRO A 22 47.69 14.50 1.16
C PRO A 22 48.03 13.23 1.94
N ALA A 23 47.68 12.09 1.35
CA ALA A 23 48.01 10.76 1.83
C ALA A 23 49.53 10.52 1.78
N ALA A 24 50.13 10.32 2.96
CA ALA A 24 51.51 9.90 3.08
C ALA A 24 51.66 8.44 2.64
N ALA A 25 52.58 8.23 1.70
CA ALA A 25 53.03 6.93 1.24
C ALA A 25 53.67 6.13 2.39
N HIS A 26 53.20 4.92 2.60
CA HIS A 26 53.96 3.89 3.31
C HIS A 26 54.10 2.66 2.44
N ASP A 27 55.26 2.61 1.82
CA ASP A 27 55.90 1.45 1.22
C ASP A 27 56.59 0.66 2.35
N ALA A 28 56.39 -0.65 2.42
CA ALA A 28 57.37 -1.63 2.93
C ALA A 28 56.76 -3.05 3.04
N THR A 29 57.25 -3.90 2.16
CA THR A 29 57.34 -5.36 2.21
C THR A 29 57.94 -5.92 3.52
N SER A 30 57.32 -6.96 4.09
CA SER A 30 57.94 -8.31 4.23
C SER A 30 57.22 -9.25 5.21
N PRO A 31 57.38 -10.59 5.04
CA PRO A 31 56.62 -11.61 5.75
C PRO A 31 57.38 -12.29 6.92
N ALA A 32 56.62 -13.05 7.70
CA ALA A 32 57.02 -14.15 8.59
C ALA A 32 57.67 -13.83 9.95
N LYS A 33 57.02 -14.24 11.04
CA LYS A 33 57.49 -15.32 11.94
C LYS A 33 56.53 -15.61 13.09
N LYS A 34 56.27 -16.90 13.28
CA LYS A 34 55.70 -17.54 14.48
C LYS A 34 56.45 -17.09 15.75
N GLY A 35 55.69 -16.70 16.77
CA GLY A 35 56.20 -16.45 18.12
C GLY A 35 55.07 -16.29 19.13
N SER A 36 54.55 -17.40 19.64
CA SER A 36 53.69 -17.44 20.83
C SER A 36 54.51 -16.97 22.04
N LYS A 37 54.44 -15.68 22.38
CA LYS A 37 54.92 -15.13 23.65
C LYS A 37 53.71 -14.84 24.52
N LYS A 38 53.61 -15.58 25.62
CA LYS A 38 52.67 -15.35 26.72
C LYS A 38 52.80 -13.89 27.16
N SER A 39 51.80 -13.06 26.85
CA SER A 39 51.76 -11.67 27.27
C SER A 39 51.57 -11.63 28.79
N SER A 40 52.61 -11.18 29.49
CA SER A 40 52.52 -10.79 30.88
C SER A 40 51.46 -9.69 30.99
N LYS A 41 50.41 -9.94 31.77
CA LYS A 41 49.35 -8.97 32.09
C LYS A 41 49.98 -7.76 32.78
N SER A 42 50.36 -6.76 31.98
CA SER A 42 50.77 -5.44 32.46
C SER A 42 49.64 -4.89 33.30
N LYS A 43 49.87 -4.73 34.61
CA LYS A 43 48.92 -4.04 35.50
C LYS A 43 48.70 -2.63 34.94
N LEU A 44 47.48 -2.35 34.52
CA LEU A 44 47.08 -1.03 34.04
C LEU A 44 47.40 0.02 35.10
N ARG A 45 47.87 1.20 34.69
CA ARG A 45 48.15 2.29 35.63
C ARG A 45 46.84 2.73 36.29
N PRO A 46 46.84 3.18 37.56
CA PRO A 46 45.62 3.61 38.25
C PRO A 46 44.76 4.61 37.46
N VAL A 47 45.40 5.54 36.74
CA VAL A 47 44.73 6.52 35.87
C VAL A 47 43.99 5.86 34.70
N GLN A 48 44.54 4.79 34.12
CA GLN A 48 43.87 4.04 33.04
C GLN A 48 42.64 3.29 33.55
N VAL A 49 42.67 2.80 34.79
CA VAL A 49 41.51 2.15 35.41
C VAL A 49 40.39 3.15 35.63
N GLN A 50 40.71 4.35 36.16
CA GLN A 50 39.73 5.42 36.34
C GLN A 50 39.13 5.89 35.00
N LEU A 51 39.93 6.01 33.95
CA LEU A 51 39.44 6.39 32.62
C LEU A 51 38.45 5.36 32.07
N LEU A 52 38.75 4.06 32.20
CA LEU A 52 37.86 2.98 31.78
C LEU A 52 36.56 2.95 32.60
N GLU A 53 36.63 3.26 33.90
CA GLU A 53 35.44 3.35 34.75
C GLU A 53 34.54 4.54 34.36
N VAL A 54 35.14 5.72 34.10
CA VAL A 54 34.40 6.89 33.61
C VAL A 54 33.80 6.62 32.23
N GLN A 55 34.53 5.97 31.34
CA GLN A 55 34.03 5.56 30.03
C GLN A 55 32.84 4.60 30.17
N GLY A 56 32.94 3.59 31.03
CA GLY A 56 31.84 2.66 31.30
C GLY A 56 30.60 3.36 31.88
N ARG A 57 30.79 4.35 32.76
CA ARG A 57 29.69 5.19 33.28
C ARG A 57 29.05 6.04 32.20
N LEU A 58 29.84 6.64 31.31
CA LEU A 58 29.32 7.44 30.19
C LEU A 58 28.48 6.56 29.24
N GLU A 59 28.99 5.38 28.88
CA GLU A 59 28.28 4.42 28.03
C GLU A 59 26.99 3.93 28.69
N SER A 60 26.99 3.71 30.01
CA SER A 60 25.78 3.37 30.77
C SER A 60 24.75 4.52 30.74
N LEU A 61 25.18 5.76 31.00
CA LEU A 61 24.28 6.91 31.00
C LEU A 61 23.70 7.21 29.62
N LEU A 62 24.48 7.00 28.55
CA LEU A 62 23.98 7.14 27.17
C LEU A 62 22.93 6.08 26.85
N ARG A 63 23.09 4.85 27.36
CA ARG A 63 22.08 3.79 27.23
C ARG A 63 20.80 4.15 27.97
N ASP A 64 20.90 4.57 29.23
CA ASP A 64 19.75 4.97 30.04
C ASP A 64 19.00 6.16 29.42
N ALA A 65 19.73 7.16 28.90
CA ALA A 65 19.14 8.29 28.19
C ALA A 65 18.37 7.85 26.94
N SER A 66 18.91 6.92 26.16
CA SER A 66 18.23 6.37 24.98
C SER A 66 16.95 5.61 25.35
N GLU A 67 16.94 4.85 26.46
CA GLU A 67 15.75 4.16 26.95
C GLU A 67 14.66 5.17 27.37
N VAL A 68 15.04 6.22 28.11
CA VAL A 68 14.12 7.30 28.51
C VAL A 68 13.55 8.02 27.29
N GLU A 69 14.34 8.28 26.25
CA GLU A 69 13.84 8.90 25.01
C GLU A 69 12.81 8.02 24.29
N THR A 70 13.04 6.71 24.24
CA THR A 70 12.09 5.77 23.62
C THR A 70 10.77 5.70 24.40
N GLU A 71 10.82 5.66 25.73
CA GLU A 71 9.61 5.66 26.57
C GLU A 71 8.89 7.01 26.50
N ASN A 72 9.63 8.14 26.45
CA ASN A 72 9.04 9.46 26.26
C ASN A 72 8.28 9.54 24.92
N ARG A 73 8.86 9.03 23.83
CA ARG A 73 8.21 8.95 22.52
C ARG A 73 6.94 8.08 22.57
N ARG A 74 7.00 6.95 23.26
CA ARG A 74 5.84 6.06 23.48
C ARG A 74 4.73 6.75 24.26
N LEU A 75 5.06 7.48 25.33
CA LEU A 75 4.08 8.20 26.15
C LEU A 75 3.45 9.36 25.38
N LYS A 76 4.24 10.11 24.59
CA LYS A 76 3.70 11.15 23.69
C LYS A 76 2.71 10.59 22.68
N ASN A 77 3.04 9.44 22.07
CA ASN A 77 2.11 8.78 21.15
C ASN A 77 0.81 8.33 21.85
N ARG A 78 0.90 7.79 23.08
CA ARG A 78 -0.30 7.42 23.87
C ARG A 78 -1.13 8.65 24.25
N LEU A 79 -0.48 9.76 24.60
CA LEU A 79 -1.16 11.02 24.91
C LEU A 79 -1.92 11.54 23.68
N GLY A 80 -1.29 11.56 22.50
CA GLY A 80 -1.94 11.98 21.25
C GLY A 80 -3.17 11.13 20.90
N VAL A 81 -3.13 9.81 21.14
CA VAL A 81 -4.31 8.94 20.96
C VAL A 81 -5.43 9.28 21.96
N LEU A 82 -5.09 9.58 23.23
CA LEU A 82 -6.08 9.97 24.23
C LEU A 82 -6.70 11.34 23.92
N GLU A 83 -5.91 12.30 23.43
CA GLU A 83 -6.38 13.61 22.98
C GLU A 83 -7.32 13.49 21.78
N ALA A 84 -6.99 12.64 20.80
CA ALA A 84 -7.86 12.36 19.66
C ALA A 84 -9.17 11.64 20.05
N LEU A 85 -9.17 10.81 21.10
CA LEU A 85 -10.36 10.11 21.59
C LEU A 85 -11.24 10.95 22.53
N ALA A 86 -10.72 12.04 23.10
CA ALA A 86 -11.46 12.92 24.00
C ALA A 86 -12.77 13.47 23.39
N PRO A 87 -12.79 14.08 22.17
CA PRO A 87 -14.03 14.62 21.59
C PRO A 87 -15.06 13.53 21.26
N VAL A 88 -14.61 12.32 20.91
CA VAL A 88 -15.50 11.18 20.63
C VAL A 88 -16.23 10.76 21.91
N ARG A 89 -15.51 10.66 23.04
CA ARG A 89 -16.12 10.36 24.34
C ARG A 89 -17.06 11.46 24.81
N GLU A 90 -16.71 12.72 24.60
CA GLU A 90 -17.58 13.85 24.92
C GLU A 90 -18.90 13.81 24.13
N THR A 91 -18.82 13.48 22.83
CA THR A 91 -19.99 13.29 21.97
C THR A 91 -20.88 12.15 22.48
N GLN A 92 -20.28 11.02 22.87
CA GLN A 92 -21.02 9.88 23.44
C GLN A 92 -21.71 10.24 24.75
N LEU A 93 -21.03 10.94 25.65
CA LEU A 93 -21.61 11.41 26.92
C LEU A 93 -22.75 12.40 26.69
N ASN A 94 -22.61 13.32 25.74
CA ASN A 94 -23.67 14.27 25.40
C ASN A 94 -24.89 13.56 24.80
N MET A 95 -24.69 12.51 23.98
CA MET A 95 -25.78 11.69 23.45
C MET A 95 -26.50 10.91 24.55
N THR A 96 -25.76 10.32 25.51
CA THR A 96 -26.38 9.67 26.69
C THR A 96 -27.16 10.66 27.56
N ARG A 97 -26.62 11.87 27.76
CA ARG A 97 -27.32 12.94 28.49
C ARG A 97 -28.59 13.41 27.77
N GLN A 98 -28.57 13.45 26.44
CA GLN A 98 -29.74 13.81 25.64
C GLN A 98 -30.83 12.73 25.77
N ILE A 99 -30.48 11.46 25.67
CA ILE A 99 -31.41 10.33 25.87
C ILE A 99 -32.04 10.38 27.28
N MET A 100 -31.24 10.66 28.32
CA MET A 100 -31.75 10.81 29.69
C MET A 100 -32.66 12.03 29.89
N ARG A 101 -32.52 13.09 29.08
CA ARG A 101 -33.41 14.26 29.13
C ARG A 101 -34.69 14.05 28.33
N GLU A 102 -34.62 13.35 27.21
CA GLU A 102 -35.76 13.11 26.31
C GLU A 102 -36.67 11.98 26.78
N SER A 103 -36.24 11.18 27.75
CA SER A 103 -37.08 10.20 28.45
C SER A 103 -37.43 10.72 29.86
N PRO A 104 -38.36 11.68 30.00
CA PRO A 104 -38.90 12.01 31.31
C PRO A 104 -39.48 10.74 31.93
N PRO A 105 -39.21 10.45 33.22
CA PRO A 105 -39.80 9.31 33.90
C PRO A 105 -41.32 9.52 33.93
N ASP A 106 -42.06 8.67 33.22
CA ASP A 106 -43.51 8.63 33.35
C ASP A 106 -43.86 8.32 34.82
N PRO A 107 -44.60 9.19 35.52
CA PRO A 107 -44.86 9.05 36.95
C PRO A 107 -45.79 7.87 37.30
N ASP A 108 -46.39 7.22 36.30
CA ASP A 108 -47.40 6.16 36.51
C ASP A 108 -46.92 4.74 36.18
N ASP A 109 -45.69 4.55 35.67
CA ASP A 109 -45.12 3.21 35.46
C ASP A 109 -44.20 2.85 36.64
N ALA A 110 -44.79 2.22 37.66
CA ALA A 110 -44.05 1.51 38.69
C ALA A 110 -43.04 0.56 38.01
N PRO A 111 -41.76 0.57 38.43
CA PRO A 111 -40.69 -0.07 37.68
C PRO A 111 -40.96 -1.57 37.56
N PRO A 112 -41.16 -2.12 36.35
CA PRO A 112 -40.86 -3.52 36.18
C PRO A 112 -39.38 -3.68 36.53
N THR A 113 -39.06 -4.69 37.33
CA THR A 113 -37.69 -5.14 37.58
C THR A 113 -37.02 -5.49 36.25
N VAL A 114 -36.53 -4.49 35.53
CA VAL A 114 -35.77 -4.65 34.30
C VAL A 114 -34.37 -5.05 34.73
N LYS A 115 -34.07 -6.34 34.55
CA LYS A 115 -32.72 -6.88 34.59
C LYS A 115 -31.86 -6.03 33.66
N ALA A 116 -30.95 -5.25 34.25
CA ALA A 116 -29.97 -4.47 33.50
C ALA A 116 -29.27 -5.38 32.47
N PRO A 117 -29.04 -4.92 31.23
CA PRO A 117 -28.35 -5.72 30.22
C PRO A 117 -26.90 -5.94 30.68
N SER A 118 -26.62 -7.14 31.19
CA SER A 118 -25.34 -7.54 31.80
C SER A 118 -24.18 -7.64 30.82
N MET A 119 -24.33 -7.26 29.54
CA MET A 119 -23.27 -7.44 28.54
C MET A 119 -21.97 -6.70 28.87
N LEU A 120 -22.04 -5.54 29.53
CA LEU A 120 -20.84 -4.80 29.94
C LEU A 120 -20.17 -5.43 31.17
N HIS A 121 -20.96 -5.98 32.09
CA HIS A 121 -20.45 -6.69 33.26
C HIS A 121 -19.83 -8.05 32.89
N ASP A 122 -20.41 -8.74 31.90
CA ASP A 122 -19.89 -9.98 31.35
C ASP A 122 -18.63 -9.77 30.50
N LEU A 123 -18.50 -8.64 29.79
CA LEU A 123 -17.27 -8.29 29.07
C LEU A 123 -16.14 -7.87 30.01
N LEU A 124 -16.42 -7.18 31.12
CA LEU A 124 -15.41 -6.88 32.14
C LEU A 124 -14.97 -8.15 32.88
N ARG A 125 -15.90 -9.04 33.25
CA ARG A 125 -15.60 -10.31 33.95
C ARG A 125 -14.78 -11.26 33.08
N LYS A 126 -15.02 -11.27 31.77
CA LYS A 126 -14.24 -12.06 30.80
C LYS A 126 -12.87 -11.45 30.49
N ALA A 127 -12.66 -10.17 30.79
CA ALA A 127 -11.38 -9.49 30.62
C ALA A 127 -10.46 -9.60 31.86
N THR A 128 -11.02 -9.77 33.06
CA THR A 128 -10.25 -9.88 34.31
C THR A 128 -9.80 -11.30 34.66
N GLY A 129 -10.34 -12.35 34.02
CA GLY A 129 -9.80 -13.70 34.13
C GLY A 129 -9.84 -14.31 35.54
N GLU A 130 -10.79 -13.90 36.38
CA GLU A 130 -11.00 -14.48 37.71
C GLU A 130 -12.04 -15.60 37.66
N ASP A 131 -11.61 -16.79 37.28
CA ASP A 131 -12.30 -18.05 37.61
C ASP A 131 -11.31 -18.93 38.40
N VAL A 132 -11.23 -18.70 39.71
CA VAL A 132 -10.63 -19.63 40.68
C VAL A 132 -11.78 -20.27 41.46
N PRO A 133 -12.09 -21.56 41.26
CA PRO A 133 -13.03 -22.24 42.13
C PRO A 133 -12.33 -22.63 43.44
N CYS A 134 -12.56 -21.85 44.49
CA CYS A 134 -12.40 -22.31 45.87
C CYS A 134 -13.48 -23.36 46.17
N SER A 135 -13.07 -24.62 46.30
CA SER A 135 -13.88 -25.65 46.95
C SER A 135 -13.16 -26.07 48.22
N SER A 136 -13.83 -25.91 49.37
CA SER A 136 -13.39 -26.36 50.68
C SER A 136 -14.60 -26.83 51.48
N GLY A 137 -14.46 -27.98 52.14
CA GLY A 137 -15.38 -28.56 53.13
C GLY A 137 -16.18 -29.75 52.57
N THR A 138 -15.79 -31.02 52.73
CA THR A 138 -15.69 -31.85 53.95
C THR A 138 -17.06 -32.18 54.57
N THR A 139 -17.52 -33.43 54.43
CA THR A 139 -17.93 -34.34 55.53
C THR A 139 -18.19 -35.77 55.02
N ALA A 140 -17.92 -36.73 55.89
CA ALA A 140 -17.90 -38.18 55.70
C ALA A 140 -19.29 -38.85 55.58
N SER A 141 -19.33 -40.08 55.01
CA SER A 141 -19.82 -41.32 55.66
C SER A 141 -20.53 -42.30 54.70
N SER A 142 -20.07 -43.56 54.78
CA SER A 142 -20.77 -44.86 54.62
C SER A 142 -21.40 -45.36 53.30
N GLN A 143 -20.83 -46.50 52.86
CA GLN A 143 -21.46 -47.79 52.50
C GLN A 143 -22.18 -48.06 51.15
N ARG A 144 -21.73 -49.20 50.58
CA ARG A 144 -22.38 -50.23 49.73
C ARG A 144 -22.74 -49.84 48.28
N ALA A 145 -22.07 -50.44 47.29
CA ALA A 145 -22.23 -51.80 46.72
C ALA A 145 -23.39 -51.85 45.70
N ASP A 146 -23.03 -52.02 44.42
CA ASP A 146 -23.54 -53.05 43.48
C ASP A 146 -23.47 -52.60 42.01
N ASP A 147 -22.80 -53.46 41.23
CA ASP A 147 -23.11 -53.94 39.88
C ASP A 147 -23.71 -53.01 38.80
N ALA A 148 -22.92 -52.81 37.71
CA ALA A 148 -23.18 -53.37 36.37
C ALA A 148 -22.54 -52.50 35.25
N PRO A 149 -21.92 -53.11 34.22
CA PRO A 149 -21.28 -52.37 33.13
C PRO A 149 -22.20 -52.19 31.92
N SER A 150 -22.14 -51.03 31.29
CA SER A 150 -22.74 -50.77 29.96
C SER A 150 -22.11 -49.55 29.28
N PRO A 151 -22.17 -49.45 27.94
CA PRO A 151 -20.97 -49.58 27.13
C PRO A 151 -20.52 -48.28 26.45
N SER A 152 -19.23 -48.27 26.11
CA SER A 152 -18.57 -47.28 25.27
C SER A 152 -19.22 -47.18 23.87
N PRO A 153 -19.49 -45.97 23.34
CA PRO A 153 -19.72 -45.81 21.92
C PRO A 153 -18.37 -45.62 21.21
N SER A 154 -17.97 -46.66 20.49
CA SER A 154 -16.93 -46.63 19.47
C SER A 154 -17.38 -45.72 18.32
N TYR A 155 -16.76 -44.54 18.18
CA TYR A 155 -16.97 -43.69 17.01
C TYR A 155 -15.87 -43.96 15.98
N SER A 156 -16.24 -44.74 14.97
CA SER A 156 -15.43 -44.99 13.77
C SER A 156 -15.51 -43.77 12.85
N GLY A 157 -14.45 -42.97 12.79
CA GLY A 157 -14.28 -41.90 11.78
C GLY A 157 -13.43 -42.39 10.61
N PRO A 158 -13.86 -42.22 9.35
CA PRO A 158 -13.08 -42.68 8.20
C PRO A 158 -11.93 -41.72 7.86
N SER A 159 -10.79 -42.38 7.70
CA SER A 159 -9.58 -42.06 6.95
C SER A 159 -9.73 -41.20 5.67
N LEU A 160 -8.76 -40.28 5.52
CA LEU A 160 -8.05 -39.88 4.31
C LEU A 160 -8.84 -39.44 3.06
N TYR A 161 -8.90 -38.12 2.85
CA TYR A 161 -8.63 -37.51 1.54
C TYR A 161 -7.72 -36.30 1.73
N GLY A 162 -6.54 -36.36 1.11
CA GLY A 162 -5.62 -35.24 0.99
C GLY A 162 -6.15 -34.21 -0.01
N TYR A 163 -6.07 -32.94 0.36
CA TYR A 163 -6.12 -31.82 -0.56
C TYR A 163 -4.97 -30.87 -0.22
N GLY A 164 -3.87 -31.01 -0.97
CA GLY A 164 -2.94 -29.92 -1.16
C GLY A 164 -3.58 -28.90 -2.07
N ALA A 165 -4.23 -27.89 -1.48
CA ALA A 165 -4.71 -26.71 -2.20
C ALA A 165 -3.71 -25.58 -1.96
N THR A 166 -2.78 -25.40 -2.90
CA THR A 166 -2.12 -24.11 -3.09
C THR A 166 -3.18 -23.08 -3.50
N PRO A 167 -3.31 -21.93 -2.83
CA PRO A 167 -4.24 -20.89 -3.28
C PRO A 167 -3.78 -20.34 -4.64
N PRO A 168 -4.72 -20.01 -5.55
CA PRO A 168 -4.37 -19.47 -6.85
C PRO A 168 -3.89 -18.02 -6.70
N SER A 169 -2.70 -17.73 -7.20
CA SER A 169 -2.22 -16.36 -7.43
C SER A 169 -3.07 -15.70 -8.53
N MET A 170 -4.19 -15.08 -8.16
CA MET A 170 -5.17 -14.48 -9.07
C MET A 170 -4.93 -12.98 -9.36
N LEU A 171 -3.77 -12.42 -9.03
CA LEU A 171 -3.48 -10.99 -9.22
C LEU A 171 -2.58 -10.67 -10.43
N GLY A 172 -2.23 -11.68 -11.24
CA GLY A 172 -1.29 -11.55 -12.36
C GLY A 172 -1.83 -10.87 -13.63
N ASP A 173 -2.96 -11.32 -14.19
CA ASP A 173 -3.17 -11.13 -15.65
C ASP A 173 -4.45 -10.39 -16.08
N PHE A 174 -5.18 -9.71 -15.19
CA PHE A 174 -6.55 -9.25 -15.49
C PHE A 174 -6.72 -7.89 -16.21
N PHE A 175 -5.66 -7.29 -16.77
CA PHE A 175 -5.75 -6.00 -17.51
C PHE A 175 -5.15 -6.02 -18.93
N THR A 176 -5.06 -7.19 -19.58
CA THR A 176 -4.92 -7.25 -21.05
C THR A 176 -6.26 -7.64 -21.65
N ALA A 177 -7.11 -6.64 -21.86
CA ALA A 177 -8.25 -6.76 -22.77
C ALA A 177 -8.16 -5.62 -23.79
N ASP A 178 -7.97 -6.04 -25.04
CA ASP A 178 -8.21 -5.35 -26.31
C ASP A 178 -7.11 -4.44 -26.91
N SER A 179 -6.35 -5.00 -27.87
CA SER A 179 -6.07 -4.34 -29.14
C SER A 179 -5.50 -5.31 -30.19
N ALA A 180 -6.31 -5.48 -31.25
CA ALA A 180 -5.93 -5.75 -32.64
C ALA A 180 -5.16 -7.04 -32.97
N GLN A 181 -5.93 -8.09 -33.26
CA GLN A 181 -5.53 -9.16 -34.17
C GLN A 181 -5.58 -8.63 -35.62
N VAL A 182 -4.52 -7.95 -36.06
CA VAL A 182 -4.29 -7.67 -37.49
C VAL A 182 -3.93 -8.99 -38.17
N LYS A 183 -4.87 -9.50 -38.98
CA LYS A 183 -4.63 -10.59 -39.94
C LYS A 183 -3.51 -10.15 -40.89
N GLY A 184 -2.31 -10.71 -40.70
CA GLY A 184 -1.24 -10.65 -41.68
C GLY A 184 -1.63 -11.42 -42.94
N ALA A 185 -1.98 -10.70 -44.01
CA ALA A 185 -2.07 -11.25 -45.34
C ALA A 185 -0.65 -11.53 -45.86
N ARG A 186 -0.30 -12.81 -45.99
CA ARG A 186 0.90 -13.23 -46.70
C ARG A 186 0.69 -13.01 -48.19
N SER A 187 1.57 -12.17 -48.73
CA SER A 187 1.90 -12.05 -50.14
C SER A 187 2.46 -13.38 -50.68
N SER A 188 1.77 -13.95 -51.66
CA SER A 188 2.37 -14.82 -52.67
C SER A 188 1.51 -14.72 -53.92
N GLY A 189 2.03 -14.03 -54.94
CA GLY A 189 1.39 -13.91 -56.23
C GLY A 189 1.47 -15.19 -57.03
N HIS A 190 0.52 -15.38 -57.94
CA HIS A 190 0.71 -15.92 -59.29
C HIS A 190 -0.49 -15.47 -60.12
N GLY A 191 -0.22 -14.95 -61.32
CA GLY A 191 -1.22 -14.35 -62.20
C GLY A 191 -2.10 -15.37 -62.92
N ILE A 192 -3.13 -14.87 -63.58
CA ILE A 192 -3.48 -15.03 -65.01
C ILE A 192 -4.73 -14.18 -65.27
N SER A 193 -4.75 -13.58 -66.46
CA SER A 193 -5.74 -12.64 -67.01
C SER A 193 -6.95 -13.40 -67.63
N PRO A 194 -7.81 -12.80 -68.50
CA PRO A 194 -9.08 -12.14 -68.15
C PRO A 194 -10.32 -12.76 -68.86
N SER A 195 -11.54 -12.37 -68.49
CA SER A 195 -12.64 -12.00 -69.44
C SER A 195 -14.01 -11.74 -68.78
N PRO A 196 -14.94 -11.07 -69.50
CA PRO A 196 -16.01 -10.22 -68.95
C PRO A 196 -17.43 -10.76 -69.21
N GLU A 197 -18.43 -10.26 -68.47
CA GLU A 197 -19.86 -10.26 -68.83
C GLU A 197 -20.58 -9.24 -67.92
N MET A 198 -21.05 -8.10 -68.44
CA MET A 198 -22.43 -7.86 -68.94
C MET A 198 -23.52 -8.13 -67.89
N SER A 199 -24.03 -7.06 -67.25
CA SER A 199 -25.48 -6.92 -67.06
C SER A 199 -25.88 -5.49 -66.69
N SER A 200 -26.56 -4.89 -67.66
CA SER A 200 -27.50 -3.78 -67.56
C SER A 200 -28.69 -4.11 -66.66
N GLY A 201 -29.22 -3.09 -65.96
CA GLY A 201 -30.48 -3.20 -65.21
C GLY A 201 -30.99 -1.83 -64.78
N THR A 202 -31.65 -1.15 -65.72
CA THR A 202 -32.39 0.11 -65.58
C THR A 202 -33.79 -0.18 -65.02
N GLU A 203 -34.29 0.60 -64.06
CA GLU A 203 -35.72 0.94 -63.82
C GLU A 203 -35.79 1.83 -62.55
N ARG A 204 -36.06 3.14 -62.58
CA ARG A 204 -37.24 3.91 -63.02
C ARG A 204 -38.52 3.53 -62.27
N GLY A 205 -38.76 4.23 -61.14
CA GLY A 205 -40.03 4.23 -60.42
C GLY A 205 -40.36 5.62 -59.90
N GLN A 206 -41.09 6.40 -60.70
CA GLN A 206 -41.82 7.59 -60.27
C GLN A 206 -42.96 7.17 -59.34
N SER A 207 -43.13 7.83 -58.20
CA SER A 207 -44.46 8.02 -57.62
C SER A 207 -44.61 9.43 -57.08
N ARG A 208 -45.66 10.05 -57.61
CA ARG A 208 -46.10 11.43 -57.46
C ARG A 208 -47.32 11.34 -56.52
N GLY A 209 -47.28 12.04 -55.39
CA GLY A 209 -48.42 12.10 -54.47
C GLY A 209 -48.25 13.28 -53.54
N GLY A 210 -48.80 14.43 -53.94
CA GLY A 210 -48.93 15.59 -53.07
C GLY A 210 -50.16 15.47 -52.18
N ALA A 211 -50.07 15.99 -50.96
CA ALA A 211 -51.20 16.57 -50.24
C ALA A 211 -50.68 17.49 -49.12
N GLU A 212 -51.10 18.74 -49.23
CA GLU A 212 -51.49 19.65 -48.14
C GLU A 212 -50.46 20.12 -47.11
N ALA A 213 -50.07 21.39 -47.34
CA ALA A 213 -49.51 22.29 -46.36
C ALA A 213 -50.53 22.58 -45.23
N GLY A 214 -50.28 22.01 -44.06
CA GLY A 214 -50.82 22.50 -42.79
C GLY A 214 -49.76 23.37 -42.08
N PRO A 215 -50.12 24.53 -41.50
CA PRO A 215 -49.17 25.36 -40.78
C PRO A 215 -48.67 24.62 -39.53
N SER A 216 -47.41 24.21 -39.58
CA SER A 216 -46.70 23.59 -38.47
C SER A 216 -46.64 24.58 -37.30
N ARG A 217 -47.39 24.27 -36.24
CA ARG A 217 -47.25 24.91 -34.93
C ARG A 217 -45.77 24.82 -34.51
N PRO A 218 -45.12 25.93 -34.12
CA PRO A 218 -43.78 25.85 -33.55
C PRO A 218 -43.84 25.07 -32.24
N ASP A 219 -43.08 23.97 -32.22
CA ASP A 219 -42.96 23.06 -31.10
C ASP A 219 -42.20 23.74 -29.95
N ARG A 220 -42.94 24.43 -29.08
CA ARG A 220 -42.45 25.15 -27.90
C ARG A 220 -41.74 24.26 -26.86
N ASN A 221 -41.76 22.94 -27.03
CA ASN A 221 -41.08 22.04 -26.11
C ASN A 221 -39.61 21.79 -26.47
N ARG A 222 -39.18 22.06 -27.72
CA ARG A 222 -37.79 21.81 -28.15
C ARG A 222 -36.80 22.91 -27.71
N GLU A 223 -37.28 24.13 -27.45
CA GLU A 223 -36.46 25.21 -26.89
C GLU A 223 -36.22 25.06 -25.38
N ARG A 224 -37.07 24.33 -24.65
CA ARG A 224 -36.90 24.17 -23.20
C ARG A 224 -35.79 23.19 -22.81
N ASP A 225 -35.46 22.27 -23.71
CA ASP A 225 -34.33 21.34 -23.53
C ASP A 225 -33.01 21.91 -24.08
N GLN A 226 -33.05 22.83 -25.05
CA GLN A 226 -31.84 23.52 -25.55
C GLN A 226 -31.44 24.76 -24.71
N ALA A 227 -32.37 25.37 -23.97
CA ALA A 227 -32.07 26.47 -23.05
C ALA A 227 -31.34 26.04 -21.76
N LYS A 228 -31.08 24.74 -21.56
CA LYS A 228 -30.28 24.21 -20.44
C LYS A 228 -28.81 23.96 -20.78
N GLU A 229 -28.40 24.03 -22.04
CA GLU A 229 -27.00 23.79 -22.45
C GLU A 229 -26.23 25.05 -22.85
N ALA A 230 -26.90 26.20 -22.94
CA ALA A 230 -26.25 27.49 -23.17
C ALA A 230 -25.96 28.21 -21.84
N GLU A 231 -25.17 27.58 -20.97
CA GLU A 231 -24.56 28.32 -19.85
C GLU A 231 -23.34 29.11 -20.36
N PRO A 232 -23.24 30.42 -20.07
CA PRO A 232 -22.19 31.27 -20.61
C PRO A 232 -20.82 30.91 -20.01
N LEU A 233 -19.87 30.57 -20.89
CA LEU A 233 -18.44 30.33 -20.66
C LEU A 233 -17.66 31.58 -20.17
N LEU A 234 -18.28 32.46 -19.39
CA LEU A 234 -17.66 33.71 -18.93
C LEU A 234 -17.66 33.81 -17.41
N ALA A 235 -16.44 33.97 -16.88
CA ALA A 235 -16.06 34.36 -15.52
C ALA A 235 -16.04 33.25 -14.45
N GLY A 236 -14.90 32.56 -14.36
CA GLY A 236 -14.12 32.48 -13.11
C GLY A 236 -14.79 32.00 -11.82
N ALA A 237 -15.92 31.27 -11.90
CA ALA A 237 -16.45 30.60 -10.73
C ALA A 237 -15.43 29.52 -10.31
N PRO A 238 -14.97 29.49 -9.05
CA PRO A 238 -14.10 28.42 -8.58
C PRO A 238 -14.81 27.11 -8.89
N ARG A 239 -14.18 26.27 -9.71
CA ARG A 239 -14.65 24.92 -9.99
C ARG A 239 -14.90 24.27 -8.64
N MET A 240 -16.17 24.18 -8.29
CA MET A 240 -16.62 23.71 -7.00
C MET A 240 -16.08 22.28 -6.80
N PRO A 241 -15.18 22.03 -5.83
CA PRO A 241 -14.46 20.77 -5.66
C PRO A 241 -15.34 19.58 -5.20
N TRP A 242 -16.67 19.74 -5.17
CA TRP A 242 -17.62 18.81 -4.56
C TRP A 242 -18.40 17.93 -5.53
N ALA A 243 -18.27 18.08 -6.85
CA ALA A 243 -18.77 17.06 -7.77
C ALA A 243 -17.80 15.87 -7.86
N ARG A 244 -17.24 15.44 -6.72
CA ARG A 244 -16.48 14.20 -6.63
C ARG A 244 -17.36 13.07 -7.12
N SER A 245 -16.77 12.20 -7.93
CA SER A 245 -17.51 11.05 -8.41
C SER A 245 -18.04 10.27 -7.20
N LYS A 246 -19.27 9.74 -7.28
CA LYS A 246 -19.82 8.85 -6.24
C LYS A 246 -18.88 7.68 -5.93
N GLN A 247 -18.04 7.30 -6.89
CA GLN A 247 -17.02 6.27 -6.77
C GLN A 247 -15.85 6.70 -5.87
N GLU A 248 -15.38 7.94 -5.99
CA GLU A 248 -14.33 8.50 -5.12
C GLU A 248 -14.77 8.58 -3.67
N ALA A 249 -15.96 9.14 -3.42
CA ALA A 249 -16.54 9.18 -2.07
C ALA A 249 -16.77 7.77 -1.49
N ARG A 250 -17.02 6.76 -2.34
CA ARG A 250 -17.11 5.36 -1.91
C ARG A 250 -15.73 4.81 -1.56
N LEU A 251 -14.72 5.04 -2.39
CA LEU A 251 -13.35 4.60 -2.15
C LEU A 251 -12.80 5.18 -0.85
N LEU A 252 -12.95 6.49 -0.64
CA LEU A 252 -12.51 7.19 0.57
C LEU A 252 -13.17 6.61 1.83
N ARG A 253 -14.48 6.35 1.79
CA ARG A 253 -15.19 5.73 2.92
C ARG A 253 -14.71 4.31 3.20
N THR A 254 -14.53 3.50 2.15
CA THR A 254 -14.02 2.12 2.29
C THR A 254 -12.60 2.12 2.86
N PHE A 255 -11.72 2.99 2.34
CA PHE A 255 -10.35 3.10 2.81
C PHE A 255 -10.29 3.60 4.27
N GLY A 256 -11.08 4.62 4.63
CA GLY A 256 -11.18 5.08 6.01
C GLY A 256 -11.72 4.02 6.97
N ALA A 257 -12.67 3.18 6.53
CA ALA A 257 -13.13 2.04 7.32
C ALA A 257 -12.02 0.98 7.52
N TRP A 258 -11.28 0.67 6.46
CA TRP A 258 -10.10 -0.20 6.52
C TRP A 258 -9.05 0.32 7.51
N VAL A 259 -8.66 1.59 7.42
CA VAL A 259 -7.65 2.20 8.30
C VAL A 259 -8.05 2.06 9.77
N ARG A 260 -9.32 2.31 10.10
CA ARG A 260 -9.82 2.15 11.48
C ARG A 260 -9.76 0.69 11.95
N GLU A 261 -10.20 -0.26 11.13
CA GLU A 261 -10.15 -1.68 11.50
C GLU A 261 -8.70 -2.18 11.62
N ALA A 262 -7.84 -1.82 10.67
CA ALA A 262 -6.43 -2.14 10.67
C ALA A 262 -5.72 -1.59 11.92
N ALA A 263 -6.02 -0.35 12.33
CA ALA A 263 -5.46 0.24 13.54
C ALA A 263 -5.80 -0.57 14.80
N LEU A 264 -7.06 -0.97 14.97
CA LEU A 264 -7.49 -1.80 16.08
C LEU A 264 -6.79 -3.17 16.09
N LEU A 265 -6.67 -3.80 14.92
CA LEU A 265 -6.05 -5.13 14.79
C LEU A 265 -4.53 -5.09 14.98
N VAL A 266 -3.85 -4.05 14.51
CA VAL A 266 -2.42 -3.84 14.73
C VAL A 266 -2.14 -3.69 16.23
N ILE A 267 -2.88 -2.83 16.93
CA ILE A 267 -2.71 -2.62 18.38
C ILE A 267 -3.02 -3.91 19.16
N ALA A 268 -4.08 -4.63 18.81
CA ALA A 268 -4.42 -5.91 19.44
C ALA A 268 -3.32 -6.96 19.24
N HIS A 269 -2.74 -7.04 18.04
CA HIS A 269 -1.64 -7.96 17.75
C HIS A 269 -0.34 -7.57 18.46
N GLU A 270 -0.02 -6.27 18.56
CA GLU A 270 1.16 -5.79 19.26
C GLU A 270 1.08 -6.00 20.77
N THR A 271 -0.12 -5.88 21.35
CA THR A 271 -0.35 -6.14 22.77
C THR A 271 -0.40 -7.63 23.09
N ARG A 272 -0.99 -8.44 22.20
CA ARG A 272 -1.12 -9.89 22.34
C ARG A 272 -0.96 -10.57 20.97
N PRO A 273 0.26 -11.01 20.63
CA PRO A 273 0.51 -11.66 19.34
C PRO A 273 -0.38 -12.89 19.16
N SER A 274 -1.33 -12.79 18.23
CA SER A 274 -2.25 -13.87 17.89
C SER A 274 -2.46 -13.94 16.39
N GLU A 275 -2.41 -15.17 15.86
CA GLU A 275 -2.65 -15.47 14.44
C GLU A 275 -4.07 -15.10 14.00
N ARG A 276 -5.04 -15.12 14.92
CA ARG A 276 -6.42 -14.70 14.63
C ARG A 276 -6.50 -13.25 14.14
N TYR A 277 -5.69 -12.35 14.70
CA TYR A 277 -5.66 -10.95 14.26
C TYR A 277 -5.05 -10.80 12.87
N LEU A 278 -4.03 -11.60 12.55
CA LEU A 278 -3.40 -11.61 11.22
C LEU A 278 -4.36 -12.13 10.15
N LYS A 279 -5.09 -13.23 10.42
CA LYS A 279 -6.13 -13.75 9.51
C LYS A 279 -7.26 -12.74 9.27
N ARG A 280 -7.65 -12.00 10.31
CA ARG A 280 -8.66 -10.95 10.18
C ARG A 280 -8.14 -9.75 9.39
N LEU A 281 -6.89 -9.35 9.61
CA LEU A 281 -6.23 -8.31 8.80
C LEU A 281 -6.18 -8.70 7.32
N GLU A 282 -5.80 -9.94 7.03
CA GLU A 282 -5.77 -10.47 5.66
C GLU A 282 -7.17 -10.43 5.01
N SER A 283 -8.19 -10.97 5.68
CA SER A 283 -9.56 -10.93 5.17
C SER A 283 -10.09 -9.50 4.93
N ALA A 284 -9.80 -8.57 5.82
CA ALA A 284 -10.20 -7.17 5.66
C ALA A 284 -9.40 -6.47 4.54
N PHE A 285 -8.13 -6.81 4.36
CA PHE A 285 -7.30 -6.30 3.26
C PHE A 285 -7.77 -6.85 1.91
N ASP A 286 -8.16 -8.12 1.83
CA ASP A 286 -8.73 -8.72 0.62
C ASP A 286 -10.05 -8.04 0.24
N SER A 287 -10.89 -7.72 1.23
CA SER A 287 -12.13 -6.96 1.02
C SER A 287 -11.86 -5.56 0.45
N LEU A 288 -10.88 -4.84 1.00
CA LEU A 288 -10.44 -3.55 0.45
C LEU A 288 -9.91 -3.72 -0.99
N THR A 289 -9.06 -4.72 -1.22
CA THR A 289 -8.43 -4.96 -2.53
C THR A 289 -9.47 -5.28 -3.59
N ALA A 290 -10.43 -6.15 -3.30
CA ALA A 290 -11.54 -6.46 -4.18
C ALA A 290 -12.31 -5.20 -4.56
N GLU A 291 -12.51 -4.30 -3.59
CA GLU A 291 -13.28 -3.08 -3.81
C GLU A 291 -12.50 -2.00 -4.58
N VAL A 292 -11.19 -1.89 -4.33
CA VAL A 292 -10.27 -1.08 -5.12
C VAL A 292 -10.21 -1.56 -6.57
N VAL A 293 -10.14 -2.88 -6.80
CA VAL A 293 -10.15 -3.47 -8.14
C VAL A 293 -11.48 -3.19 -8.82
N ARG A 294 -12.61 -3.42 -8.13
CA ARG A 294 -13.94 -3.16 -8.68
C ARG A 294 -14.09 -1.70 -9.07
N LEU A 295 -13.67 -0.75 -8.23
CA LEU A 295 -13.75 0.68 -8.54
C LEU A 295 -12.76 1.10 -9.64
N GLY A 296 -11.54 0.57 -9.62
CA GLY A 296 -10.51 0.85 -10.62
C GLY A 296 -10.86 0.35 -12.03
N LEU A 297 -11.59 -0.78 -12.14
CA LEU A 297 -12.10 -1.27 -13.42
C LEU A 297 -13.12 -0.31 -14.07
N HIS A 298 -13.91 0.40 -13.25
CA HIS A 298 -14.89 1.36 -13.78
C HIS A 298 -14.29 2.75 -14.03
N ASN A 299 -13.20 3.08 -13.32
CA ASN A 299 -12.55 4.38 -13.41
C ASN A 299 -11.05 4.22 -13.09
N PRO A 300 -10.20 3.96 -14.10
CA PRO A 300 -8.78 3.72 -13.89
C PRO A 300 -8.06 4.97 -13.37
N ALA A 301 -8.53 6.17 -13.75
CA ALA A 301 -7.97 7.43 -13.29
C ALA A 301 -8.22 7.68 -11.78
N LEU A 302 -9.22 7.01 -11.20
CA LEU A 302 -9.59 7.20 -9.80
C LEU A 302 -8.40 6.96 -8.86
N LEU A 303 -7.63 5.89 -9.04
CA LEU A 303 -6.52 5.58 -8.13
C LEU A 303 -5.33 6.54 -8.30
N THR A 304 -5.12 7.04 -9.51
CA THR A 304 -4.09 8.04 -9.79
C THR A 304 -4.43 9.37 -9.14
N ASN A 305 -5.70 9.77 -9.18
CA ASN A 305 -6.20 11.01 -8.58
C ASN A 305 -6.31 10.98 -7.06
N MET A 306 -6.16 9.81 -6.44
CA MET A 306 -6.21 9.66 -4.98
C MET A 306 -4.85 9.85 -4.31
N ARG A 307 -3.78 10.04 -5.09
CA ARG A 307 -2.47 10.43 -4.56
C ARG A 307 -2.60 11.78 -3.87
N TYR A 308 -1.99 11.93 -2.70
CA TYR A 308 -2.03 13.16 -1.91
C TYR A 308 -3.44 13.58 -1.43
N MET A 309 -4.43 12.71 -1.53
CA MET A 309 -5.76 13.01 -1.02
C MET A 309 -5.74 12.94 0.52
N ASN A 310 -6.06 14.04 1.18
CA ASN A 310 -6.28 14.04 2.61
C ASN A 310 -7.69 13.48 2.91
N LEU A 311 -7.77 12.47 3.76
CA LEU A 311 -8.99 11.75 4.08
C LEU A 311 -9.91 12.54 5.04
N GLU A 312 -9.36 13.50 5.78
CA GLU A 312 -10.11 14.35 6.71
C GLU A 312 -10.75 15.53 5.97
N THR A 313 -9.97 16.23 5.15
CA THR A 313 -10.44 17.40 4.39
C THR A 313 -11.16 17.01 3.10
N GLY A 314 -10.98 15.77 2.61
CA GLY A 314 -10.97 15.57 1.17
C GLY A 314 -9.79 16.40 0.63
N GLU A 315 -9.78 17.06 -0.51
CA GLU A 315 -8.71 17.98 -0.92
C GLU A 315 -7.35 17.30 -1.12
N GLU A 316 -6.72 17.72 -2.21
CA GLU A 316 -5.37 17.29 -2.54
C GLU A 316 -4.41 18.16 -1.74
N GLU A 317 -3.71 17.55 -0.81
CA GLU A 317 -2.77 18.22 0.07
C GLU A 317 -1.44 17.47 0.05
N THR A 318 -0.36 18.20 -0.20
CA THR A 318 0.99 17.60 -0.17
C THR A 318 1.37 17.29 1.27
N PRO A 319 1.67 16.02 1.61
CA PRO A 319 2.14 15.66 2.95
C PRO A 319 3.46 16.35 3.29
N PRO A 320 3.75 16.62 4.57
CA PRO A 320 5.06 17.09 5.01
C PRO A 320 6.20 16.18 4.51
N ALA A 321 7.37 16.76 4.24
CA ALA A 321 8.50 16.02 3.64
C ALA A 321 9.01 14.84 4.50
N ASP A 322 8.83 14.90 5.82
CA ASP A 322 9.18 13.88 6.80
C ASP A 322 8.07 12.84 7.02
N PHE A 323 6.89 13.04 6.43
CA PHE A 323 5.72 12.18 6.61
C PHE A 323 5.99 10.74 6.14
N TRP A 324 6.32 10.55 4.85
CA TRP A 324 6.55 9.22 4.29
C TRP A 324 7.76 8.49 4.90
N PRO A 325 8.90 9.17 5.19
CA PRO A 325 9.96 8.59 6.00
C PRO A 325 9.49 8.07 7.37
N ALA A 326 8.62 8.80 8.07
CA ALA A 326 8.06 8.34 9.35
C ALA A 326 7.15 7.11 9.17
N VAL A 327 6.32 7.08 8.12
CA VAL A 327 5.51 5.91 7.75
C VAL A 327 6.38 4.69 7.47
N ALA A 328 7.41 4.84 6.64
CA ALA A 328 8.35 3.78 6.30
C ALA A 328 9.10 3.26 7.53
N ALA A 329 9.57 4.15 8.41
CA ALA A 329 10.23 3.76 9.66
C ALA A 329 9.28 2.95 10.56
N GLY A 330 8.02 3.37 10.68
CA GLY A 330 7.03 2.68 11.50
C GLY A 330 6.56 1.34 10.93
N MET A 331 6.68 1.12 9.62
CA MET A 331 6.51 -0.21 9.02
C MET A 331 7.57 -1.21 9.48
N ARG A 332 8.73 -0.75 9.99
CA ARG A 332 9.86 -1.59 10.42
C ARG A 332 10.28 -2.59 9.32
N PRO A 333 10.67 -2.10 8.13
CA PRO A 333 11.12 -2.98 7.06
C PRO A 333 12.42 -3.67 7.47
N ASN A 334 12.59 -4.93 7.07
CA ASN A 334 13.86 -5.66 7.25
C ASN A 334 14.85 -5.31 6.12
N ILE A 335 16.12 -5.68 6.28
CA ILE A 335 17.19 -5.37 5.30
C ILE A 335 16.87 -5.93 3.90
N GLN A 336 16.26 -7.12 3.82
CA GLN A 336 15.89 -7.74 2.55
C GLN A 336 14.75 -6.97 1.84
N GLN A 337 13.77 -6.49 2.60
CA GLN A 337 12.67 -5.65 2.12
C GLN A 337 13.20 -4.32 1.60
N VAL A 338 14.12 -3.68 2.33
CA VAL A 338 14.78 -2.45 1.88
C VAL A 338 15.54 -2.69 0.58
N ALA A 339 16.29 -3.78 0.47
CA ALA A 339 16.99 -4.15 -0.76
C ALA A 339 16.02 -4.39 -1.93
N ALA A 340 14.90 -5.08 -1.70
CA ALA A 340 13.87 -5.31 -2.71
C ALA A 340 13.25 -3.99 -3.20
N CYS A 341 12.94 -3.06 -2.29
CA CYS A 341 12.44 -1.73 -2.64
C CYS A 341 13.46 -0.93 -3.47
N ARG A 342 14.75 -0.97 -3.13
CA ARG A 342 15.80 -0.32 -3.92
C ARG A 342 15.89 -0.87 -5.33
N THR A 343 15.88 -2.20 -5.49
CA THR A 343 15.90 -2.84 -6.81
C THR A 343 14.68 -2.45 -7.64
N ALA A 344 13.49 -2.47 -7.04
CA ALA A 344 12.26 -2.09 -7.72
C ALA A 344 12.25 -0.60 -8.13
N LEU A 345 12.74 0.28 -7.25
CA LEU A 345 12.84 1.71 -7.52
C LEU A 345 13.87 2.02 -8.62
N SER A 346 15.02 1.34 -8.61
CA SER A 346 16.00 1.44 -9.70
C SER A 346 15.40 1.02 -11.05
N LEU A 347 14.67 -0.10 -11.08
CA LEU A 347 14.02 -0.59 -12.30
C LEU A 347 12.91 0.37 -12.78
N TYR A 348 12.14 0.93 -11.85
CA TYR A 348 11.14 1.94 -12.13
C TYR A 348 11.79 3.18 -12.76
N GLN A 349 12.85 3.72 -12.14
CA GLN A 349 13.54 4.91 -12.62
C GLN A 349 14.14 4.72 -14.02
N GLU A 350 14.78 3.58 -14.27
CA GLU A 350 15.35 3.24 -15.58
C GLU A 350 14.27 3.21 -16.67
N ARG A 351 13.17 2.49 -16.41
CA ARG A 351 12.08 2.36 -17.38
C ARG A 351 11.31 3.66 -17.58
N MET A 352 11.05 4.38 -16.50
CA MET A 352 10.34 5.66 -16.54
C MET A 352 11.15 6.71 -17.28
N ALA A 353 12.48 6.74 -17.12
CA ALA A 353 13.34 7.64 -17.87
C ALA A 353 13.23 7.44 -19.39
N ALA A 354 13.19 6.18 -19.85
CA ALA A 354 12.98 5.86 -21.26
C ALA A 354 11.61 6.33 -21.78
N VAL A 355 10.54 6.04 -21.04
CA VAL A 355 9.17 6.47 -21.40
C VAL A 355 9.03 7.99 -21.44
N MET A 356 9.62 8.69 -20.46
CA MET A 356 9.57 10.15 -20.42
C MET A 356 10.37 10.78 -21.57
N ALA A 357 11.51 10.21 -21.95
CA ALA A 357 12.27 10.65 -23.10
C ALA A 357 11.49 10.45 -24.42
N GLU A 358 10.83 9.30 -24.58
CA GLU A 358 9.98 9.02 -25.74
C GLU A 358 8.78 9.96 -25.81
N ARG A 359 8.10 10.19 -24.69
CA ARG A 359 6.97 11.13 -24.58
C ARG A 359 7.37 12.56 -24.95
N GLN A 360 8.54 13.01 -24.50
CA GLN A 360 9.08 14.32 -24.88
C GLN A 360 9.35 14.40 -26.40
N ALA A 361 9.94 13.34 -26.99
CA ALA A 361 10.19 13.28 -28.43
C ALA A 361 8.89 13.26 -29.25
N LEU A 362 7.88 12.49 -28.84
CA LEU A 362 6.57 12.44 -29.49
C LEU A 362 5.84 13.78 -29.38
N SER A 363 5.88 14.42 -28.20
CA SER A 363 5.29 15.74 -27.99
C SER A 363 5.93 16.80 -28.88
N ALA A 364 7.26 16.80 -29.01
CA ALA A 364 7.98 17.71 -29.90
C ALA A 364 7.60 17.49 -31.38
N LYS A 365 7.47 16.23 -31.82
CA LYS A 365 7.00 15.89 -33.18
C LYS A 365 5.57 16.38 -33.42
N LEU A 366 4.68 16.17 -32.45
CA LEU A 366 3.28 16.60 -32.56
C LEU A 366 3.19 18.13 -32.65
N GLN A 367 3.97 18.85 -31.84
CA GLN A 367 4.08 20.31 -31.93
C GLN A 367 4.59 20.76 -33.31
N ALA A 368 5.61 20.10 -33.86
CA ALA A 368 6.13 20.39 -35.20
C ALA A 368 5.09 20.11 -36.32
N CYS A 369 4.26 19.08 -36.17
CA CYS A 369 3.15 18.80 -37.10
C CYS A 369 2.02 19.83 -36.99
N LEU A 370 1.76 20.37 -35.79
CA LEU A 370 0.72 21.38 -35.56
C LEU A 370 1.14 22.79 -35.99
N GLU A 371 2.43 23.11 -35.98
CA GLU A 371 2.92 24.47 -36.25
C GLU A 371 2.49 25.01 -37.64
N PRO A 372 2.58 24.25 -38.76
CA PRO A 372 2.11 24.72 -40.07
C PRO A 372 0.60 24.97 -40.11
N LEU A 373 -0.18 24.19 -39.36
CA LEU A 373 -1.63 24.34 -39.24
C LEU A 373 -1.97 25.62 -38.47
N GLN A 374 -1.25 25.91 -37.38
CA GLN A 374 -1.45 27.11 -36.56
C GLN A 374 -1.07 28.40 -37.30
N ARG A 375 -0.05 28.37 -38.17
CA ARG A 375 0.37 29.53 -38.97
C ARG A 375 -0.62 29.90 -40.09
N GLY A 376 -1.77 29.23 -40.18
CA GLY A 376 -2.82 29.58 -41.15
C GLY A 376 -2.40 29.31 -42.59
N VAL A 377 -1.47 28.38 -42.83
CA VAL A 377 -1.11 27.92 -44.18
C VAL A 377 -2.21 27.00 -44.72
N VAL A 378 -3.44 27.50 -44.77
CA VAL A 378 -4.63 26.83 -45.30
C VAL A 378 -4.60 26.81 -46.84
N ALA A 379 -3.68 27.57 -47.46
CA ALA A 379 -3.49 27.60 -48.90
C ALA A 379 -2.65 26.43 -49.45
N ALA A 380 -1.98 25.66 -48.59
CA ALA A 380 -1.34 24.41 -49.01
C ALA A 380 -2.46 23.37 -49.21
N GLY A 381 -2.76 23.04 -50.47
CA GLY A 381 -3.93 22.23 -50.85
C GLY A 381 -4.17 20.97 -50.01
N GLY A 382 -5.41 20.45 -50.07
CA GLY A 382 -5.93 19.42 -49.15
C GLY A 382 -5.07 18.17 -48.93
N PHE A 383 -4.15 17.85 -49.83
CA PHE A 383 -3.19 16.76 -49.66
C PHE A 383 -2.20 16.98 -48.49
N ALA A 384 -1.71 18.19 -48.27
CA ALA A 384 -0.79 18.48 -47.16
C ALA A 384 -1.47 18.34 -45.80
N TRP A 385 -2.73 18.78 -45.73
CA TRP A 385 -3.57 18.63 -44.54
C TRP A 385 -3.89 17.16 -44.24
N GLN A 386 -4.24 16.37 -45.27
CA GLN A 386 -4.46 14.93 -45.12
C GLN A 386 -3.22 14.22 -44.59
N LYS A 387 -2.04 14.52 -45.16
CA LYS A 387 -0.78 13.94 -44.68
C LYS A 387 -0.50 14.31 -43.22
N ALA A 388 -0.63 15.59 -42.86
CA ALA A 388 -0.44 16.05 -41.49
C ALA A 388 -1.45 15.42 -40.52
N SER A 389 -2.70 15.18 -40.95
CA SER A 389 -3.73 14.50 -40.15
C SER A 389 -3.37 13.04 -39.87
N VAL A 390 -2.87 12.31 -40.87
CA VAL A 390 -2.43 10.91 -40.70
C VAL A 390 -1.21 10.85 -39.77
N GLU A 391 -0.22 11.71 -39.98
CA GLU A 391 0.96 11.79 -39.10
C GLU A 391 0.55 12.17 -37.66
N MET A 392 -0.42 13.05 -37.49
CA MET A 392 -0.94 13.42 -36.16
C MET A 392 -1.63 12.22 -35.49
N GLU A 393 -2.43 11.44 -36.22
CA GLU A 393 -3.09 10.24 -35.70
C GLU A 393 -2.05 9.17 -35.26
N GLU A 394 -1.02 8.93 -36.08
CA GLU A 394 0.11 8.05 -35.73
C GLU A 394 0.86 8.53 -34.47
N LEU A 395 1.08 9.84 -34.33
CA LEU A 395 1.73 10.39 -33.14
C LEU A 395 0.84 10.30 -31.89
N THR A 396 -0.47 10.49 -32.03
CA THR A 396 -1.41 10.33 -30.89
C THR A 396 -1.51 8.88 -30.43
N THR A 397 -1.56 7.92 -31.36
CA THR A 397 -1.57 6.49 -31.01
C THR A 397 -0.25 6.06 -30.36
N ALA A 398 0.89 6.57 -30.84
CA ALA A 398 2.17 6.37 -30.18
C ALA A 398 2.20 6.97 -28.76
N LEU A 399 1.62 8.16 -28.57
CA LEU A 399 1.53 8.80 -27.26
C LEU A 399 0.67 7.97 -26.30
N ASP A 400 -0.47 7.45 -26.74
CA ASP A 400 -1.32 6.56 -25.94
C ASP A 400 -0.61 5.25 -25.56
N ALA A 401 0.21 4.69 -26.46
CA ALA A 401 1.06 3.54 -26.16
C ALA A 401 2.10 3.87 -25.07
N THR A 402 2.72 5.06 -25.12
CA THR A 402 3.64 5.49 -24.05
C THR A 402 2.95 5.71 -22.71
N LEU A 403 1.73 6.25 -22.69
CA LEU A 403 0.93 6.39 -21.46
C LEU A 403 0.55 5.03 -20.87
N THR A 404 0.26 4.06 -21.73
CA THR A 404 0.01 2.67 -21.30
C THR A 404 1.27 2.05 -20.69
N ALA A 405 2.44 2.27 -21.30
CA ALA A 405 3.72 1.84 -20.76
C ALA A 405 4.02 2.51 -19.40
N GLU A 406 3.75 3.82 -19.27
CA GLU A 406 3.86 4.57 -18.01
C GLU A 406 3.04 3.92 -16.90
N ALA A 407 1.76 3.63 -17.17
CA ALA A 407 0.86 2.97 -16.22
C ALA A 407 1.36 1.58 -15.82
N GLN A 408 1.90 0.79 -16.77
CA GLN A 408 2.50 -0.51 -16.47
C GLN A 408 3.75 -0.40 -15.60
N ILE A 409 4.60 0.61 -15.81
CA ILE A 409 5.81 0.83 -15.00
C ILE A 409 5.44 1.25 -13.58
N VAL A 410 4.46 2.15 -13.41
CA VAL A 410 3.94 2.53 -12.10
C VAL A 410 3.37 1.31 -11.35
N ARG A 411 2.74 0.38 -12.09
CA ARG A 411 2.22 -0.86 -11.51
C ARG A 411 3.32 -1.73 -10.88
N LEU A 412 4.55 -1.73 -11.41
CA LEU A 412 5.66 -2.50 -10.82
C LEU A 412 5.92 -2.14 -9.35
N VAL A 413 5.89 -0.84 -9.01
CA VAL A 413 6.11 -0.38 -7.64
C VAL A 413 4.94 -0.77 -6.74
N ARG A 414 3.71 -0.67 -7.27
CA ARG A 414 2.51 -1.15 -6.57
C ARG A 414 2.55 -2.66 -6.35
N ASP A 415 3.07 -3.42 -7.29
CA ASP A 415 3.18 -4.87 -7.21
C ASP A 415 4.15 -5.28 -6.09
N VAL A 416 5.18 -4.49 -5.78
CA VAL A 416 6.02 -4.73 -4.59
C VAL A 416 5.19 -4.64 -3.31
N MET A 417 4.31 -3.64 -3.19
CA MET A 417 3.44 -3.49 -2.01
C MET A 417 2.34 -4.56 -1.94
N SER A 418 1.85 -5.05 -3.08
CA SER A 418 0.86 -6.14 -3.11
C SER A 418 1.50 -7.52 -2.93
N SER A 419 2.78 -7.68 -3.26
CA SER A 419 3.54 -8.94 -3.13
C SER A 419 3.73 -9.41 -1.68
N SER A 420 4.35 -10.58 -1.53
CA SER A 420 4.77 -11.15 -0.24
C SER A 420 6.01 -10.48 0.35
N VAL A 421 6.60 -9.47 -0.31
CA VAL A 421 7.76 -8.73 0.22
C VAL A 421 7.44 -8.17 1.60
N PHE A 422 6.26 -7.56 1.77
CA PHE A 422 5.80 -7.07 3.06
C PHE A 422 4.80 -8.03 3.69
N THR A 423 4.92 -8.24 5.01
CA THR A 423 3.91 -8.97 5.77
C THR A 423 2.60 -8.19 5.85
N GLN A 424 1.47 -8.87 6.05
CA GLN A 424 0.17 -8.21 6.19
C GLN A 424 0.15 -7.19 7.34
N LEU A 425 0.84 -7.50 8.44
CA LEU A 425 1.00 -6.56 9.56
C LEU A 425 1.73 -5.28 9.15
N GLN A 426 2.78 -5.39 8.33
CA GLN A 426 3.52 -4.21 7.83
C GLN A 426 2.68 -3.38 6.86
N LYS A 427 1.92 -4.03 5.96
CA LYS A 427 0.99 -3.33 5.06
C LYS A 427 -0.10 -2.59 5.83
N ALA A 428 -0.64 -3.22 6.89
CA ALA A 428 -1.60 -2.60 7.78
C ALA A 428 -0.99 -1.40 8.53
N ARG A 429 0.21 -1.55 9.11
CA ARG A 429 0.93 -0.42 9.74
C ARG A 429 1.15 0.74 8.77
N GLY A 430 1.62 0.46 7.56
CA GLY A 430 1.80 1.47 6.53
C GLY A 430 0.50 2.22 6.22
N SER A 431 -0.61 1.48 6.06
CA SER A 431 -1.94 2.09 5.84
C SER A 431 -2.39 2.96 7.01
N VAL A 432 -2.21 2.49 8.25
CA VAL A 432 -2.62 3.20 9.47
C VAL A 432 -1.79 4.47 9.66
N MET A 433 -0.48 4.39 9.47
CA MET A 433 0.43 5.52 9.64
C MET A 433 0.34 6.54 8.49
N SER A 434 -0.20 6.14 7.34
CA SER A 434 -0.45 7.07 6.23
C SER A 434 -1.60 8.05 6.54
N TYR A 435 -2.42 7.79 7.56
CA TYR A 435 -3.45 8.74 7.99
C TYR A 435 -2.84 10.07 8.46
N PRO A 436 -3.36 11.25 8.04
CA PRO A 436 -4.66 11.46 7.40
C PRO A 436 -4.66 11.31 5.87
N TYR A 437 -3.55 11.01 5.21
CA TYR A 437 -3.46 10.89 3.76
C TYR A 437 -3.84 9.49 3.25
N PHE A 438 -4.32 9.43 2.00
CA PHE A 438 -4.42 8.16 1.30
C PHE A 438 -3.02 7.57 1.08
N ALA A 439 -2.85 6.26 1.33
CA ALA A 439 -1.55 5.63 1.28
C ALA A 439 -0.94 5.66 -0.13
N ASP A 440 0.13 6.45 -0.30
CA ASP A 440 0.89 6.50 -1.55
C ASP A 440 1.97 5.40 -1.53
N TYR A 441 1.68 4.29 -2.20
CA TYR A 441 2.59 3.16 -2.30
C TYR A 441 3.93 3.53 -2.92
N PHE A 442 3.98 4.50 -3.84
CA PHE A 442 5.23 4.92 -4.45
C PHE A 442 6.09 5.66 -3.43
N ALA A 443 5.52 6.66 -2.76
CA ALA A 443 6.22 7.44 -1.73
C ALA A 443 6.67 6.56 -0.55
N ILE A 444 5.86 5.57 -0.16
CA ILE A 444 6.24 4.59 0.88
C ILE A 444 7.42 3.73 0.42
N VAL A 445 7.38 3.16 -0.79
CA VAL A 445 8.49 2.33 -1.30
C VAL A 445 9.77 3.14 -1.46
N GLU A 446 9.65 4.39 -1.91
CA GLU A 446 10.77 5.33 -1.98
C GLU A 446 11.34 5.62 -0.59
N ALA A 447 10.50 5.94 0.38
CA ALA A 447 10.93 6.18 1.76
C ALA A 447 11.59 4.93 2.37
N VAL A 448 11.06 3.72 2.15
CA VAL A 448 11.66 2.46 2.58
C VAL A 448 13.02 2.22 1.90
N ALA A 449 13.16 2.50 0.60
CA ALA A 449 14.45 2.38 -0.09
C ALA A 449 15.53 3.31 0.51
N HIS A 450 15.13 4.49 0.98
CA HIS A 450 16.00 5.48 1.62
C HIS A 450 16.22 5.23 3.11
N THR A 451 15.44 4.37 3.78
CA THR A 451 15.75 4.01 5.17
C THR A 451 17.16 3.42 5.23
N THR A 452 18.05 4.14 5.94
CA THR A 452 19.31 3.55 6.35
C THR A 452 18.96 2.42 7.30
N PRO A 453 19.54 1.22 7.13
CA PRO A 453 19.42 0.20 8.15
C PRO A 453 20.20 0.71 9.36
N VAL A 454 19.56 1.52 10.19
CA VAL A 454 20.10 2.01 11.45
C VAL A 454 20.27 0.76 12.31
N ASP A 455 21.53 0.31 12.37
CA ASP A 455 22.09 -0.79 13.13
C ASP A 455 21.06 -1.71 13.78
N ALA A 456 20.75 -2.79 13.06
CA ALA A 456 20.05 -3.98 13.56
C ALA A 456 20.86 -4.75 14.63
N PHE A 457 21.60 -4.04 15.49
CA PHE A 457 22.31 -4.53 16.66
C PHE A 457 21.86 -3.78 17.91
N ALA A 458 20.60 -3.96 18.28
CA ALA A 458 20.22 -4.06 19.69
C ALA A 458 19.65 -5.47 19.92
N PRO A 459 20.46 -6.46 20.35
CA PRO A 459 20.06 -7.86 20.52
C PRO A 459 19.10 -8.11 21.71
N HIS A 460 18.41 -7.08 22.22
CA HIS A 460 17.58 -7.23 23.42
C HIS A 460 16.24 -7.96 23.18
N ALA A 461 15.70 -7.95 21.96
CA ALA A 461 14.48 -8.71 21.66
C ALA A 461 14.75 -10.22 21.50
N ALA A 462 15.91 -10.61 20.93
CA ALA A 462 16.30 -12.01 20.80
C ALA A 462 16.79 -12.61 22.14
N ALA A 463 17.46 -11.81 22.98
CA ALA A 463 17.85 -12.23 24.33
C ALA A 463 16.65 -12.44 25.27
N ALA A 464 15.57 -11.64 25.13
CA ALA A 464 14.34 -11.85 25.90
C ALA A 464 13.58 -13.12 25.47
N ALA A 465 13.55 -13.44 24.17
CA ALA A 465 12.99 -14.70 23.68
C ALA A 465 13.85 -15.92 24.07
N ALA A 466 15.18 -15.78 24.09
CA ALA A 466 16.09 -16.84 24.55
C ALA A 466 16.07 -17.04 26.07
N ALA A 467 15.84 -15.98 26.87
CA ALA A 467 15.72 -16.08 28.33
C ALA A 467 14.41 -16.75 28.78
N VAL A 468 13.33 -16.63 27.99
CA VAL A 468 12.07 -17.35 28.24
C VAL A 468 12.13 -18.81 27.74
N ALA A 469 13.06 -19.12 26.83
CA ALA A 469 13.27 -20.46 26.27
C ALA A 469 14.37 -21.28 26.97
N ALA A 470 14.96 -20.81 28.08
CA ALA A 470 15.92 -21.58 28.87
C ALA A 470 15.17 -22.43 29.92
N PRO A 471 14.98 -23.74 29.72
CA PRO A 471 14.43 -24.61 30.77
C PRO A 471 15.56 -24.98 31.73
N LEU A 472 15.22 -25.14 33.01
CA LEU A 472 16.08 -25.80 33.99
C LEU A 472 16.65 -27.10 33.40
N ALA A 473 17.98 -27.14 33.24
CA ALA A 473 18.69 -28.35 32.90
C ALA A 473 18.63 -29.35 34.07
N ALA A 474 17.92 -30.45 33.88
CA ALA A 474 18.19 -31.70 34.56
C ALA A 474 18.96 -32.63 33.59
N PRO A 475 20.00 -33.35 34.04
CA PRO A 475 20.78 -34.20 33.16
C PRO A 475 20.10 -35.56 32.99
N SER A 476 19.72 -35.91 31.76
CA SER A 476 19.45 -37.30 31.40
C SER A 476 19.96 -37.62 30.01
N ASN A 477 20.88 -38.59 29.97
CA ASN A 477 21.44 -39.24 28.79
C ASN A 477 20.35 -39.69 27.80
N SER A 478 20.54 -39.43 26.51
CA SER A 478 20.39 -40.45 25.46
C SER A 478 20.80 -39.89 24.11
N ALA A 479 21.44 -40.76 23.33
CA ALA A 479 22.01 -40.50 22.03
C ALA A 479 20.95 -40.42 20.93
N GLY A 480 21.27 -39.69 19.86
CA GLY A 480 20.86 -40.06 18.52
C GLY A 480 20.07 -39.03 17.72
N SER A 481 20.56 -38.83 16.49
CA SER A 481 19.83 -38.44 15.28
C SER A 481 19.93 -36.97 14.83
N ALA A 482 20.48 -36.86 13.63
CA ALA A 482 20.71 -35.65 12.85
C ALA A 482 19.41 -35.14 12.21
N GLY A 483 19.29 -33.82 12.10
CA GLY A 483 18.23 -33.15 11.37
C GLY A 483 18.46 -31.64 11.29
N GLN A 484 19.35 -31.21 10.40
CA GLN A 484 19.50 -29.79 10.05
C GLN A 484 18.30 -29.35 9.19
N GLY A 485 17.58 -28.34 9.69
CA GLY A 485 16.32 -27.85 9.14
C GLY A 485 16.42 -26.84 7.98
N PRO A 486 15.26 -26.43 7.42
CA PRO A 486 15.07 -26.05 6.01
C PRO A 486 15.21 -24.55 5.68
N VAL A 487 15.87 -23.75 6.52
CA VAL A 487 15.81 -22.27 6.39
C VAL A 487 16.70 -21.74 5.25
N VAL A 488 17.71 -22.50 4.83
CA VAL A 488 18.61 -22.11 3.72
C VAL A 488 18.00 -22.40 2.34
N ALA A 489 17.05 -23.36 2.26
CA ALA A 489 16.41 -23.74 1.00
C ALA A 489 15.43 -22.68 0.48
N ALA A 490 14.77 -21.93 1.37
CA ALA A 490 13.81 -20.89 1.00
C ALA A 490 14.47 -19.67 0.34
N ALA A 491 15.69 -19.29 0.77
CA ALA A 491 16.42 -18.17 0.19
C ALA A 491 16.97 -18.48 -1.22
N ALA A 492 17.39 -19.72 -1.45
CA ALA A 492 17.84 -20.18 -2.78
C ALA A 492 16.66 -20.28 -3.77
N ALA A 493 15.47 -20.69 -3.31
CA ALA A 493 14.28 -20.76 -4.15
C ALA A 493 13.78 -19.37 -4.61
N ALA A 494 13.87 -18.35 -3.76
CA ALA A 494 13.49 -16.97 -4.12
C ALA A 494 14.43 -16.36 -5.17
N ALA A 495 15.74 -16.61 -5.08
CA ALA A 495 16.70 -16.16 -6.08
C ALA A 495 16.51 -16.86 -7.44
N ALA A 496 16.17 -18.15 -7.44
CA ALA A 496 15.87 -18.90 -8.66
C ALA A 496 14.59 -18.44 -9.36
N GLN A 497 13.54 -18.06 -8.61
CA GLN A 497 12.29 -17.53 -9.18
C GLN A 497 12.47 -16.14 -9.82
N SER A 498 13.34 -15.31 -9.25
CA SER A 498 13.71 -14.01 -9.84
C SER A 498 14.48 -14.16 -11.15
N ALA A 499 15.39 -15.13 -11.23
CA ALA A 499 16.14 -15.42 -12.45
C ALA A 499 15.24 -15.99 -13.58
N ASP A 500 14.29 -16.87 -13.26
CA ASP A 500 13.35 -17.45 -14.24
C ASP A 500 12.36 -16.40 -14.80
N LEU A 501 11.87 -15.48 -13.97
CA LEU A 501 11.03 -14.36 -14.43
C LEU A 501 11.78 -13.44 -15.39
N THR A 502 13.07 -13.20 -15.12
CA THR A 502 13.93 -12.38 -15.98
C THR A 502 14.23 -13.08 -17.31
N ALA A 503 14.48 -14.39 -17.29
CA ALA A 503 14.72 -15.20 -18.49
C ALA A 503 13.48 -15.32 -19.40
N ARG A 504 12.29 -15.52 -18.81
CA ARG A 504 11.02 -15.59 -19.57
C ARG A 504 10.63 -14.25 -20.18
N PHE A 505 11.01 -13.15 -19.55
CA PHE A 505 10.78 -11.81 -20.07
C PHE A 505 11.72 -11.50 -21.24
N LEU A 506 13.00 -11.89 -21.16
CA LEU A 506 13.95 -11.76 -22.27
C LEU A 506 13.61 -12.65 -23.47
N ALA A 507 13.00 -13.82 -23.25
CA ALA A 507 12.57 -14.73 -24.32
C ALA A 507 11.28 -14.28 -25.05
N ARG A 508 10.56 -13.28 -24.52
CA ARG A 508 9.35 -12.69 -25.15
C ARG A 508 9.65 -11.42 -25.95
N ARG A 509 10.90 -10.96 -25.92
CA ARG A 509 11.42 -9.86 -26.72
C ARG A 509 12.19 -10.45 -27.91
#